data_AF-A0A2J6QUY3-F1
#
_entry.id   AF-A0A2J6QUY3-F1
#
_cell.length_a   1.000
_cell.length_b   1.000
_cell.length_c   1.000
_cell.angle_alpha   90.00
_cell.angle_beta   90.00
_cell.angle_gamma   90.00
#
_symmetry.space_group_name_H-M   'P 1'
#
loop_
_entity.id
_entity.type
_entity.pdbx_description
1 polymer ?
#
loop_
_entity_poly.entity_id
_entity_poly.type
_entity_poly.pdbx_seq_one_letter_code
_entity_poly.pdbx_strand_id
1 'polypeptide(L)'
;MLLPTPRLLSVLFSVVALCNALPQPRSGFHQIGSRLSRREDTLQAAYSSYADAGIKEMLTFYNSGLGLFGNTDAGTFTPDWWNSANVITMLADYEAYFPGRNPEVLTVFSNTLAVAVSPYSPRGSFLNTFYDDELWWVLAWIKVYDVTGDVTYLNKAAEIYEDPKSVWNTTPCSGGIWWDFAKTAVNAIANELFFTASVKLANRIPSNSEYFPMAMEAYNWFIASGMINSKDIINDGLNFQVSPCVNNGAEGWTYNQGVILSGLAELTWSTGDPKYNDLANTLATASMAHYANNSALILHEPCEPNCDSDLSQFKGIYGRNIQFLVNRADILPADLKSHFIEFLQNNANDIWANDKGVNNQLGLVWSGEANVVATVETQSSALDAIVGAAAVS
;
A
#
# COMPACT_ATOMS: atom_id res chain seq x y z
N MET A 1 -79.50 -0.12 -1.12
CA MET A 1 -80.66 -0.80 -0.50
C MET A 1 -80.32 -2.28 -0.45
N LEU A 2 -80.31 -2.85 0.76
CA LEU A 2 -80.37 -4.29 1.11
C LEU A 2 -79.20 -5.22 0.72
N LEU A 3 -78.45 -5.65 1.74
CA LEU A 3 -77.79 -6.96 1.83
C LEU A 3 -78.84 -8.08 1.86
N PRO A 4 -78.44 -9.33 1.51
CA PRO A 4 -78.37 -10.32 2.59
C PRO A 4 -77.22 -11.35 2.48
N THR A 5 -76.80 -11.86 3.63
CA THR A 5 -76.03 -13.11 3.82
C THR A 5 -76.95 -14.33 3.82
N PRO A 6 -76.42 -15.54 3.57
CA PRO A 6 -76.45 -16.59 4.61
C PRO A 6 -75.22 -17.53 4.64
N ARG A 7 -75.28 -18.49 5.58
CA ARG A 7 -74.20 -19.21 6.29
C ARG A 7 -73.67 -20.51 5.62
N LEU A 8 -72.41 -20.82 5.98
CA LEU A 8 -71.71 -22.10 6.21
C LEU A 8 -72.16 -23.41 5.52
N LEU A 9 -71.20 -24.11 4.92
CA LEU A 9 -71.00 -25.55 5.13
C LEU A 9 -69.53 -25.96 4.87
N SER A 10 -68.95 -26.64 5.84
CA SER A 10 -67.62 -27.25 5.84
C SER A 10 -67.66 -28.63 5.19
N VAL A 11 -66.69 -28.93 4.31
CA VAL A 11 -66.35 -30.30 3.89
C VAL A 11 -64.83 -30.42 3.80
N LEU A 12 -64.27 -31.32 4.62
CA LEU A 12 -62.89 -31.78 4.55
C LEU A 12 -62.68 -32.59 3.27
N PHE A 13 -61.56 -32.36 2.58
CA PHE A 13 -60.90 -33.38 1.77
C PHE A 13 -59.42 -33.43 2.10
N SER A 14 -59.00 -34.58 2.62
CA SER A 14 -57.62 -34.94 2.89
C SER A 14 -56.89 -35.19 1.57
N VAL A 15 -55.75 -34.55 1.38
CA VAL A 15 -54.73 -34.99 0.41
C VAL A 15 -53.44 -35.23 1.18
N VAL A 16 -53.09 -36.51 1.26
CA VAL A 16 -51.82 -37.02 1.77
C VAL A 16 -50.73 -36.62 0.78
N ALA A 17 -49.83 -35.72 1.19
CA ALA A 17 -48.56 -35.51 0.51
C ALA A 17 -47.46 -36.20 1.33
N LEU A 18 -46.90 -37.27 0.75
CA LEU A 18 -45.75 -37.99 1.26
C LEU A 18 -44.54 -37.04 1.35
N CYS A 19 -44.15 -36.72 2.57
CA CYS A 19 -42.89 -36.03 2.86
C CYS A 19 -41.75 -37.04 2.75
N ASN A 20 -41.11 -37.12 1.58
CA ASN A 20 -39.80 -37.75 1.48
C ASN A 20 -38.77 -36.78 2.06
N ALA A 21 -38.54 -36.88 3.37
CA ALA A 21 -37.37 -36.31 4.00
C ALA A 21 -36.14 -37.00 3.41
N LEU A 22 -35.46 -36.33 2.48
CA LEU A 22 -34.11 -36.68 2.10
C LEU A 22 -33.24 -36.62 3.37
N PRO A 23 -32.40 -37.63 3.65
CA PRO A 23 -31.50 -37.58 4.78
C PRO A 23 -30.60 -36.35 4.62
N GLN A 24 -30.65 -35.44 5.60
CA GLN A 24 -29.71 -34.33 5.71
C GLN A 24 -28.29 -34.90 5.57
N PRO A 25 -27.47 -34.43 4.62
CA PRO A 25 -26.06 -34.75 4.66
C PRO A 25 -25.55 -34.14 5.98
N ARG A 26 -25.06 -34.98 6.90
CA ARG A 26 -24.30 -34.52 8.06
C ARG A 26 -23.07 -33.78 7.50
N SER A 27 -23.18 -32.47 7.35
CA SER A 27 -22.21 -31.66 6.64
C SER A 27 -21.07 -31.29 7.57
N GLY A 28 -19.97 -32.06 7.49
CA GLY A 28 -18.68 -31.62 8.01
C GLY A 28 -18.25 -30.26 7.44
N PHE A 29 -18.75 -29.89 6.26
CA PHE A 29 -18.46 -28.63 5.57
C PHE A 29 -18.98 -27.37 6.29
N HIS A 30 -20.14 -27.42 6.96
CA HIS A 30 -20.69 -26.24 7.62
C HIS A 30 -19.91 -25.89 8.90
N GLN A 31 -19.44 -26.92 9.62
CA GLN A 31 -18.57 -26.73 10.79
C GLN A 31 -17.18 -26.24 10.38
N ILE A 32 -16.61 -26.74 9.27
CA ILE A 32 -15.32 -26.26 8.77
C ILE A 32 -15.42 -24.79 8.33
N GLY A 33 -16.45 -24.41 7.57
CA GLY A 33 -16.70 -23.01 7.19
C GLY A 33 -16.84 -22.08 8.40
N SER A 34 -17.63 -22.49 9.41
CA SER A 34 -17.80 -21.71 10.65
C SER A 34 -16.51 -21.59 11.50
N ARG A 35 -15.59 -22.56 11.40
CA ARG A 35 -14.30 -22.54 12.11
C ARG A 35 -13.25 -21.70 11.37
N LEU A 36 -13.27 -21.70 10.04
CA LEU A 36 -12.41 -20.85 9.21
C LEU A 36 -12.79 -19.38 9.38
N SER A 37 -14.09 -19.04 9.22
CA SER A 37 -14.58 -17.67 9.47
C SER A 37 -14.29 -17.21 10.91
N ARG A 38 -14.50 -18.06 11.92
CA ARG A 38 -14.14 -17.70 13.30
C ARG A 38 -12.64 -17.48 13.48
N ARG A 39 -11.79 -18.21 12.75
CA ARG A 39 -10.33 -18.05 12.83
C ARG A 39 -9.89 -16.74 12.15
N GLU A 40 -10.43 -16.44 10.97
CA GLU A 40 -10.24 -15.17 10.25
C GLU A 40 -10.63 -13.99 11.15
N ASP A 41 -11.84 -14.02 11.73
CA ASP A 41 -12.32 -13.00 12.68
C ASP A 41 -11.36 -12.80 13.87
N THR A 42 -10.76 -13.89 14.38
CA THR A 42 -9.80 -13.79 15.50
C THR A 42 -8.45 -13.22 15.09
N LEU A 43 -7.99 -13.48 13.87
CA LEU A 43 -6.73 -12.94 13.35
C LEU A 43 -6.86 -11.45 13.05
N GLN A 44 -7.93 -11.05 12.36
CA GLN A 44 -8.21 -9.64 12.09
C GLN A 44 -8.33 -8.83 13.40
N ALA A 45 -9.01 -9.37 14.40
CA ALA A 45 -9.10 -8.75 15.73
C ALA A 45 -7.74 -8.62 16.42
N ALA A 46 -6.86 -9.61 16.28
CA ALA A 46 -5.51 -9.54 16.83
C ALA A 46 -4.66 -8.47 16.12
N TYR A 47 -4.59 -8.52 14.79
CA TYR A 47 -3.77 -7.58 14.01
C TYR A 47 -4.27 -6.13 14.12
N SER A 48 -5.58 -5.89 14.13
CA SER A 48 -6.09 -4.53 14.39
C SER A 48 -5.76 -4.04 15.80
N SER A 49 -5.73 -4.92 16.81
CA SER A 49 -5.26 -4.55 18.15
C SER A 49 -3.75 -4.26 18.18
N TYR A 50 -2.94 -4.94 17.37
CA TYR A 50 -1.51 -4.68 17.23
C TYR A 50 -1.29 -3.32 16.55
N ALA A 51 -2.05 -3.05 15.48
CA ALA A 51 -2.05 -1.78 14.77
C ALA A 51 -2.44 -0.63 15.70
N ASP A 52 -3.51 -0.74 16.50
CA ASP A 52 -3.89 0.29 17.48
C ASP A 52 -2.74 0.64 18.43
N ALA A 53 -2.08 -0.39 18.97
CA ALA A 53 -1.01 -0.23 19.94
C ALA A 53 0.26 0.38 19.30
N GLY A 54 0.61 -0.04 18.09
CA GLY A 54 1.75 0.52 17.36
C GLY A 54 1.48 1.92 16.80
N ILE A 55 0.25 2.21 16.35
CA ILE A 55 -0.16 3.56 15.90
C ILE A 55 -0.12 4.53 17.08
N LYS A 56 -0.49 4.10 18.29
CA LYS A 56 -0.33 4.94 19.47
C LYS A 56 1.12 5.38 19.69
N GLU A 57 2.10 4.48 19.48
CA GLU A 57 3.52 4.84 19.51
C GLU A 57 3.90 5.72 18.31
N MET A 58 3.41 5.39 17.11
CA MET A 58 3.64 6.18 15.88
C MET A 58 3.25 7.65 16.04
N LEU A 59 2.12 7.92 16.69
CA LEU A 59 1.62 9.29 16.92
C LEU A 59 2.52 10.10 17.86
N THR A 60 3.42 9.47 18.62
CA THR A 60 4.43 10.19 19.42
C THR A 60 5.51 10.86 18.57
N PHE A 61 5.73 10.38 17.33
CA PHE A 61 6.64 10.98 16.36
C PHE A 61 6.03 12.18 15.63
N TYR A 62 4.74 12.49 15.84
CA TYR A 62 4.04 13.58 15.15
C TYR A 62 4.27 14.93 15.82
N ASN A 63 4.77 15.89 15.04
CA ASN A 63 4.84 17.29 15.43
C ASN A 63 3.69 18.08 14.80
N SER A 64 2.66 18.39 15.59
CA SER A 64 1.48 19.10 15.10
C SER A 64 1.75 20.53 14.62
N GLY A 65 2.82 21.17 15.11
CA GLY A 65 3.21 22.51 14.69
C GLY A 65 3.82 22.55 13.28
N LEU A 66 4.44 21.44 12.87
CA LEU A 66 4.98 21.26 11.52
C LEU A 66 4.08 20.42 10.62
N GLY A 67 3.11 19.70 11.19
CA GLY A 67 2.25 18.78 10.45
C GLY A 67 3.02 17.57 9.91
N LEU A 68 4.18 17.24 10.48
CA LEU A 68 5.08 16.21 9.99
C LEU A 68 5.44 15.23 11.10
N PHE A 69 5.74 14.01 10.70
CA PHE A 69 6.40 13.04 11.54
C PHE A 69 7.92 13.21 11.44
N GLY A 70 8.62 12.78 12.48
CA GLY A 70 10.07 12.85 12.50
C GLY A 70 10.66 12.33 13.81
N ASN A 71 11.98 12.27 13.85
CA ASN A 71 12.73 11.74 14.97
C ASN A 71 13.09 12.84 15.98
N THR A 72 13.12 12.50 17.28
CA THR A 72 13.62 13.40 18.34
C THR A 72 14.87 12.83 18.98
N ASP A 73 16.01 13.50 18.80
CA ASP A 73 17.27 13.14 19.44
C ASP A 73 17.72 14.26 20.39
N ALA A 74 18.05 13.88 21.62
CA ALA A 74 18.46 14.79 22.70
C ALA A 74 17.56 16.05 22.85
N GLY A 75 16.26 15.90 22.60
CA GLY A 75 15.27 16.99 22.67
C GLY A 75 15.17 17.87 21.41
N THR A 76 15.91 17.56 20.36
CA THR A 76 15.82 18.22 19.05
C THR A 76 14.97 17.38 18.12
N PHE A 77 13.87 17.96 17.63
CA PHE A 77 13.00 17.33 16.64
C PHE A 77 13.54 17.60 15.22
N THR A 78 13.67 16.54 14.43
CA THR A 78 14.03 16.60 13.01
C THR A 78 12.86 16.05 12.18
N PRO A 79 12.21 16.87 11.34
CA PRO A 79 11.11 16.41 10.49
C PRO A 79 11.61 15.55 9.32
N ASP A 80 10.88 14.47 9.00
CA ASP A 80 11.20 13.59 7.89
C ASP A 80 10.11 13.70 6.82
N TRP A 81 10.46 14.27 5.66
CA TRP A 81 9.49 14.80 4.70
C TRP A 81 8.72 13.71 3.94
N TRP A 82 9.40 12.95 3.07
CA TRP A 82 8.75 11.92 2.27
C TRP A 82 8.34 10.72 3.14
N ASN A 83 9.08 10.47 4.24
CA ASN A 83 8.71 9.45 5.22
C ASN A 83 7.37 9.78 5.89
N SER A 84 7.08 11.05 6.17
CA SER A 84 5.77 11.48 6.65
C SER A 84 4.64 11.13 5.68
N ALA A 85 4.86 11.27 4.36
CA ALA A 85 3.86 10.88 3.37
C ALA A 85 3.54 9.37 3.44
N ASN A 86 4.55 8.54 3.69
CA ASN A 86 4.38 7.11 3.89
C ASN A 86 3.66 6.78 5.21
N VAL A 87 3.91 7.51 6.29
CA VAL A 87 3.12 7.40 7.54
C VAL A 87 1.65 7.76 7.27
N ILE A 88 1.39 8.88 6.58
CA ILE A 88 0.02 9.30 6.22
C ILE A 88 -0.67 8.23 5.38
N THR A 89 0.02 7.64 4.42
CA THR A 89 -0.50 6.54 3.60
C THR A 89 -0.82 5.32 4.46
N MET A 90 0.05 4.95 5.42
CA MET A 90 -0.18 3.82 6.34
C MET A 90 -1.42 4.04 7.21
N LEU A 91 -1.56 5.24 7.79
CA LEU A 91 -2.73 5.61 8.59
C LEU A 91 -4.01 5.61 7.76
N ALA A 92 -3.94 6.04 6.49
CA ALA A 92 -5.08 6.02 5.59
C ALA A 92 -5.42 4.61 5.11
N ASP A 93 -4.43 3.72 4.95
CA ASP A 93 -4.68 2.28 4.78
C ASP A 93 -5.40 1.70 6.00
N TYR A 94 -4.98 2.04 7.22
CA TYR A 94 -5.65 1.60 8.43
C TYR A 94 -7.12 2.08 8.49
N GLU A 95 -7.36 3.37 8.24
CA GLU A 95 -8.71 3.95 8.24
C GLU A 95 -9.62 3.34 7.15
N ALA A 96 -9.07 2.91 6.02
CA ALA A 96 -9.84 2.27 4.95
C ALA A 96 -10.54 0.97 5.39
N TYR A 97 -9.89 0.19 6.26
CA TYR A 97 -10.39 -1.12 6.71
C TYR A 97 -11.01 -1.07 8.12
N PHE A 98 -10.60 -0.09 8.95
CA PHE A 98 -11.05 0.05 10.33
C PHE A 98 -11.55 1.49 10.61
N PRO A 99 -12.55 1.98 9.87
CA PRO A 99 -12.95 3.38 9.92
C PRO A 99 -13.42 3.80 11.32
N GLY A 100 -12.94 4.96 11.77
CA GLY A 100 -13.30 5.55 13.07
C GLY A 100 -12.71 4.82 14.28
N ARG A 101 -11.86 3.81 14.09
CA ARG A 101 -11.23 3.09 15.19
C ARG A 101 -10.19 3.94 15.92
N ASN A 102 -9.49 4.82 15.19
CA ASN A 102 -8.61 5.83 15.76
C ASN A 102 -9.00 7.24 15.25
N PRO A 103 -9.78 8.02 16.02
CA PRO A 103 -10.27 9.33 15.58
C PRO A 103 -9.16 10.39 15.41
N GLU A 104 -7.97 10.18 15.99
CA GLU A 104 -6.85 11.12 15.84
C GLU A 104 -6.30 11.12 14.40
N VAL A 105 -6.48 10.03 13.66
CA VAL A 105 -5.99 9.87 12.28
C VAL A 105 -6.53 10.94 11.34
N LEU A 106 -7.84 11.25 11.41
CA LEU A 106 -8.45 12.29 10.58
C LEU A 106 -7.96 13.70 10.96
N THR A 107 -7.62 13.91 12.24
CA THR A 107 -7.02 15.16 12.71
C THR A 107 -5.59 15.32 12.17
N VAL A 108 -4.81 14.24 12.13
CA VAL A 108 -3.47 14.23 11.53
C VAL A 108 -3.54 14.61 10.05
N PHE A 109 -4.45 14.00 9.26
CA PHE A 109 -4.57 14.31 7.83
C PHE A 109 -4.88 15.78 7.57
N SER A 110 -5.91 16.31 8.24
CA SER A 110 -6.32 17.70 8.05
C SER A 110 -5.26 18.70 8.53
N ASN A 111 -4.59 18.42 9.66
CA ASN A 111 -3.51 19.26 10.16
C ASN A 111 -2.30 19.25 9.23
N THR A 112 -1.85 18.07 8.79
CA THR A 112 -0.72 17.92 7.86
C THR A 112 -0.97 18.67 6.55
N LEU A 113 -2.16 18.53 5.95
CA LEU A 113 -2.51 19.29 4.74
C LEU A 113 -2.44 20.81 4.96
N ALA A 114 -2.84 21.28 6.14
CA ALA A 114 -2.94 22.69 6.45
C ALA A 114 -1.59 23.37 6.73
N VAL A 115 -0.64 22.66 7.36
CA VAL A 115 0.58 23.31 7.89
C VAL A 115 1.90 22.74 7.37
N ALA A 116 1.92 21.55 6.76
CA ALA A 116 3.16 20.95 6.29
C ALA A 116 3.77 21.75 5.12
N VAL A 117 5.07 22.01 5.22
CA VAL A 117 5.86 22.70 4.20
C VAL A 117 7.17 21.93 4.01
N SER A 118 7.51 21.61 2.77
CA SER A 118 8.74 20.91 2.47
C SER A 118 9.95 21.76 2.89
N PRO A 119 10.89 21.22 3.69
CA PRO A 119 12.11 21.92 4.05
C PRO A 119 13.05 22.10 2.84
N TYR A 120 12.81 21.38 1.74
CA TYR A 120 13.59 21.41 0.51
C TYR A 120 12.84 22.08 -0.65
N SER A 121 11.73 22.78 -0.39
CA SER A 121 10.94 23.40 -1.46
C SER A 121 11.54 24.72 -1.95
N PRO A 122 11.78 24.88 -3.27
CA PRO A 122 12.07 26.18 -3.85
C PRO A 122 10.82 27.06 -4.05
N ARG A 123 9.61 26.49 -3.88
CA ARG A 123 8.32 27.13 -4.22
C ARG A 123 7.30 27.13 -3.07
N GLY A 124 7.66 26.57 -1.92
CA GLY A 124 6.79 26.40 -0.77
C GLY A 124 5.78 25.25 -0.93
N SER A 125 5.03 24.97 0.15
CA SER A 125 4.03 23.90 0.21
C SER A 125 4.63 22.50 0.02
N PHE A 126 3.97 21.62 -0.73
CA PHE A 126 4.32 20.20 -0.89
C PHE A 126 5.35 19.92 -2.00
N LEU A 127 5.74 20.93 -2.78
CA LEU A 127 6.75 20.76 -3.82
C LEU A 127 8.14 20.60 -3.21
N ASN A 128 9.02 19.83 -3.82
CA ASN A 128 10.34 19.45 -3.33
C ASN A 128 11.35 19.46 -4.49
N THR A 129 12.64 19.61 -4.22
CA THR A 129 13.69 19.45 -5.24
C THR A 129 13.85 18.00 -5.73
N PHE A 130 13.23 17.04 -5.05
CA PHE A 130 13.18 15.62 -5.41
C PHE A 130 11.76 15.26 -5.88
N TYR A 131 11.63 14.70 -7.09
CA TYR A 131 10.34 14.41 -7.71
C TYR A 131 9.65 13.18 -7.10
N ASP A 132 10.42 12.21 -6.62
CA ASP A 132 9.90 11.08 -5.86
C ASP A 132 9.30 11.52 -4.51
N ASP A 133 9.95 12.43 -3.78
CA ASP A 133 9.40 13.06 -2.56
C ASP A 133 8.01 13.67 -2.81
N GLU A 134 7.84 14.38 -3.93
CA GLU A 134 6.55 14.94 -4.32
C GLU A 134 5.53 13.84 -4.61
N LEU A 135 5.93 12.80 -5.34
CA LEU A 135 5.03 11.72 -5.72
C LEU A 135 4.61 10.83 -4.55
N TRP A 136 5.43 10.70 -3.49
CA TRP A 136 4.99 10.08 -2.23
C TRP A 136 3.80 10.83 -1.62
N TRP A 137 3.83 12.17 -1.63
CA TRP A 137 2.69 12.98 -1.18
C TRP A 137 1.48 12.87 -2.11
N VAL A 138 1.68 12.75 -3.43
CA VAL A 138 0.59 12.49 -4.37
C VAL A 138 -0.13 11.20 -3.99
N LEU A 139 0.60 10.10 -3.76
CA LEU A 139 0.01 8.81 -3.36
C LEU A 139 -0.70 8.90 -2.00
N ALA A 140 -0.09 9.57 -1.03
CA ALA A 140 -0.68 9.79 0.29
C ALA A 140 -2.03 10.53 0.18
N TRP A 141 -2.08 11.63 -0.57
CA TRP A 141 -3.29 12.44 -0.69
C TRP A 141 -4.39 11.76 -1.51
N ILE A 142 -4.05 10.95 -2.51
CA ILE A 142 -5.02 10.08 -3.18
C ILE A 142 -5.61 9.09 -2.17
N LYS A 143 -4.77 8.46 -1.34
CA LYS A 143 -5.24 7.47 -0.37
C LYS A 143 -6.12 8.10 0.72
N VAL A 144 -5.77 9.30 1.21
CA VAL A 144 -6.61 10.06 2.14
C VAL A 144 -7.94 10.44 1.50
N TYR A 145 -7.96 10.85 0.22
CA TYR A 145 -9.20 11.07 -0.52
C TYR A 145 -10.05 9.79 -0.58
N ASP A 146 -9.44 8.64 -0.92
CA ASP A 146 -10.16 7.36 -1.06
C ASP A 146 -10.90 6.97 0.24
N VAL A 147 -10.42 7.38 1.43
CA VAL A 147 -11.05 7.06 2.73
C VAL A 147 -11.94 8.16 3.31
N THR A 148 -11.70 9.42 2.96
CA THR A 148 -12.47 10.56 3.49
C THR A 148 -13.57 11.05 2.57
N GLY A 149 -13.40 10.88 1.25
CA GLY A 149 -14.23 11.50 0.21
C GLY A 149 -14.04 13.01 0.07
N ASP A 150 -13.12 13.64 0.81
CA ASP A 150 -12.86 15.08 0.73
C ASP A 150 -11.98 15.39 -0.48
N VAL A 151 -12.59 16.00 -1.49
CA VAL A 151 -11.96 16.35 -2.77
C VAL A 151 -10.76 17.30 -2.62
N THR A 152 -10.62 17.99 -1.49
CA THR A 152 -9.47 18.86 -1.22
C THR A 152 -8.15 18.08 -1.28
N TYR A 153 -8.13 16.85 -0.75
CA TYR A 153 -6.94 16.00 -0.81
C TYR A 153 -6.64 15.56 -2.26
N LEU A 154 -7.66 15.15 -3.02
CA LEU A 154 -7.48 14.77 -4.42
C LEU A 154 -7.00 15.94 -5.29
N ASN A 155 -7.54 17.13 -5.07
CA ASN A 155 -7.09 18.34 -5.75
C ASN A 155 -5.64 18.67 -5.40
N LYS A 156 -5.24 18.52 -4.12
CA LYS A 156 -3.85 18.71 -3.72
C LYS A 156 -2.92 17.67 -4.37
N ALA A 157 -3.34 16.41 -4.44
CA ALA A 157 -2.59 15.37 -5.14
C ALA A 157 -2.38 15.70 -6.62
N ALA A 158 -3.45 16.12 -7.31
CA ALA A 158 -3.37 16.55 -8.71
C ALA A 158 -2.47 17.77 -8.89
N GLU A 159 -2.55 18.77 -8.00
CA GLU A 159 -1.70 19.97 -8.01
C GLU A 159 -0.21 19.61 -7.90
N ILE A 160 0.16 18.75 -6.95
CA ILE A 160 1.55 18.33 -6.76
C ILE A 160 2.04 17.57 -7.99
N TYR A 161 1.24 16.64 -8.52
CA TYR A 161 1.58 15.80 -9.67
C TYR A 161 1.90 16.58 -10.96
N GLU A 162 1.42 17.82 -11.10
CA GLU A 162 1.72 18.62 -12.29
C GLU A 162 3.22 18.97 -12.42
N ASP A 163 3.98 19.08 -11.31
CA ASP A 163 5.43 19.35 -11.38
C ASP A 163 6.24 18.16 -11.94
N PRO A 164 6.14 16.92 -11.42
CA PRO A 164 6.82 15.76 -12.01
C PRO A 164 6.28 15.45 -13.41
N LYS A 165 4.99 15.69 -13.71
CA LYS A 165 4.45 15.57 -15.08
C LYS A 165 5.15 16.52 -16.05
N SER A 166 5.48 17.74 -15.61
CA SER A 166 6.12 18.75 -16.45
C SER A 166 7.53 18.37 -16.94
N VAL A 167 8.19 17.42 -16.26
CA VAL A 167 9.54 16.94 -16.60
C VAL A 167 9.56 15.59 -17.30
N TRP A 168 8.39 15.03 -17.62
CA TRP A 168 8.29 13.86 -18.48
C TRP A 168 8.98 14.10 -19.83
N ASN A 169 9.66 13.08 -20.37
CA ASN A 169 10.42 13.14 -21.63
C ASN A 169 11.58 14.17 -21.64
N THR A 170 12.01 14.68 -20.49
CA THR A 170 13.17 15.61 -20.40
C THR A 170 14.50 14.93 -20.10
N THR A 171 14.50 13.60 -19.95
CA THR A 171 15.71 12.79 -19.74
C THR A 171 16.34 12.39 -21.09
N PRO A 172 17.63 11.99 -21.13
CA PRO A 172 18.24 11.41 -22.33
C PRO A 172 17.77 9.98 -22.63
N CYS A 173 16.90 9.39 -21.79
CA CYS A 173 16.49 7.98 -21.86
C CYS A 173 15.20 7.76 -22.66
N SER A 174 14.90 8.65 -23.61
CA SER A 174 13.72 8.56 -24.49
C SER A 174 12.41 8.41 -23.72
N GLY A 175 12.33 9.05 -22.55
CA GLY A 175 11.19 9.03 -21.64
C GLY A 175 11.60 9.03 -20.17
N GLY A 176 10.65 8.77 -19.29
CA GLY A 176 10.85 8.83 -17.86
C GLY A 176 11.02 10.26 -17.32
N ILE A 177 11.18 10.35 -16.01
CA ILE A 177 11.47 11.57 -15.26
C ILE A 177 12.84 11.47 -14.58
N TRP A 178 13.41 12.65 -14.31
CA TRP A 178 14.56 12.77 -13.42
C TRP A 178 14.15 12.47 -11.98
N TRP A 179 15.09 11.99 -11.18
CA TRP A 179 14.91 11.86 -9.74
C TRP A 179 14.77 13.22 -9.06
N ASP A 180 15.59 14.18 -9.46
CA ASP A 180 15.70 15.49 -8.83
C ASP A 180 15.84 16.64 -9.84
N PHE A 181 15.73 17.87 -9.34
CA PHE A 181 15.84 19.09 -10.16
C PHE A 181 17.25 19.26 -10.73
N ALA A 182 18.27 18.76 -10.03
CA ALA A 182 19.66 18.80 -10.47
C ALA A 182 19.99 17.74 -11.53
N LYS A 183 19.03 16.86 -11.88
CA LYS A 183 19.14 15.86 -12.96
C LYS A 183 20.29 14.88 -12.71
N THR A 184 20.41 14.43 -11.47
CA THR A 184 21.51 13.58 -11.01
C THR A 184 21.29 12.11 -11.32
N ALA A 185 20.04 11.66 -11.49
CA ALA A 185 19.72 10.29 -11.79
C ALA A 185 18.36 10.11 -12.49
N VAL A 186 18.20 8.96 -13.16
CA VAL A 186 16.93 8.44 -13.68
C VAL A 186 16.68 7.11 -12.97
N ASN A 187 16.05 7.18 -11.79
CA ASN A 187 15.83 6.04 -10.91
C ASN A 187 14.50 5.33 -11.17
N ALA A 188 14.44 4.06 -10.78
CA ALA A 188 13.23 3.26 -10.80
C ALA A 188 12.14 3.91 -9.95
N ILE A 189 12.45 4.28 -8.70
CA ILE A 189 11.45 4.78 -7.75
C ILE A 189 10.66 5.98 -8.27
N ALA A 190 11.33 7.01 -8.78
CA ALA A 190 10.68 8.21 -9.29
C ALA A 190 9.72 7.87 -10.44
N ASN A 191 10.12 6.93 -11.30
CA ASN A 191 9.32 6.54 -12.47
C ASN A 191 8.18 5.57 -12.13
N GLU A 192 8.36 4.68 -11.15
CA GLU A 192 7.29 3.82 -10.63
C GLU A 192 6.23 4.63 -9.92
N LEU A 193 6.64 5.56 -9.05
CA LEU A 193 5.75 6.49 -8.37
C LEU A 193 4.99 7.34 -9.38
N PHE A 194 5.68 7.83 -10.41
CA PHE A 194 5.06 8.62 -11.46
C PHE A 194 3.98 7.81 -12.20
N PHE A 195 4.31 6.60 -12.64
CA PHE A 195 3.35 5.69 -13.27
C PHE A 195 2.15 5.41 -12.35
N THR A 196 2.41 4.99 -11.10
CA THR A 196 1.38 4.62 -10.12
C THR A 196 0.50 5.82 -9.76
N ALA A 197 1.05 7.02 -9.60
CA ALA A 197 0.30 8.24 -9.40
C ALA A 197 -0.55 8.60 -10.62
N SER A 198 0.01 8.50 -11.83
CA SER A 198 -0.70 8.79 -13.08
C SER A 198 -1.97 7.94 -13.22
N VAL A 199 -1.87 6.62 -13.04
CA VAL A 199 -3.02 5.71 -13.18
C VAL A 199 -4.02 5.91 -12.03
N LYS A 200 -3.56 6.17 -10.81
CA LYS A 200 -4.44 6.46 -9.68
C LYS A 200 -5.24 7.75 -9.92
N LEU A 201 -4.58 8.83 -10.33
CA LEU A 201 -5.26 10.10 -10.68
C LEU A 201 -6.22 9.92 -11.85
N ALA A 202 -5.83 9.20 -12.90
CA ALA A 202 -6.73 8.89 -14.03
C ALA A 202 -8.01 8.18 -13.57
N ASN A 203 -7.87 7.23 -12.65
CA ASN A 203 -8.96 6.43 -12.10
C ASN A 203 -9.89 7.24 -11.19
N ARG A 204 -9.40 8.29 -10.51
CA ARG A 204 -10.22 9.15 -9.63
C ARG A 204 -10.71 10.44 -10.31
N ILE A 205 -10.03 10.91 -11.36
CA ILE A 205 -10.36 12.12 -12.12
C ILE A 205 -10.55 11.77 -13.61
N PRO A 206 -11.54 10.94 -13.97
CA PRO A 206 -11.75 10.52 -15.36
C PRO A 206 -12.11 11.66 -16.30
N SER A 207 -12.53 12.82 -15.77
CA SER A 207 -12.76 14.04 -16.55
C SER A 207 -11.47 14.69 -17.03
N ASN A 208 -10.31 14.41 -16.41
CA ASN A 208 -9.02 14.83 -16.92
C ASN A 208 -8.52 13.81 -17.95
N SER A 209 -8.60 14.17 -19.23
CA SER A 209 -8.26 13.28 -20.33
C SER A 209 -6.75 13.05 -20.52
N GLU A 210 -5.88 13.72 -19.76
CA GLU A 210 -4.42 13.61 -19.91
C GLU A 210 -3.82 12.49 -19.06
N TYR A 211 -4.39 12.22 -17.88
CA TYR A 211 -3.75 11.32 -16.90
C TYR A 211 -3.71 9.86 -17.35
N PHE A 212 -4.75 9.35 -18.02
CA PHE A 212 -4.73 7.96 -18.49
C PHE A 212 -3.71 7.75 -19.63
N PRO A 213 -3.66 8.59 -20.69
CA PRO A 213 -2.57 8.53 -21.67
C PRO A 213 -1.18 8.63 -21.04
N MET A 214 -0.99 9.53 -20.07
CA MET A 214 0.27 9.68 -19.34
C MET A 214 0.63 8.40 -18.58
N ALA A 215 -0.32 7.79 -17.88
CA ALA A 215 -0.11 6.51 -17.20
C ALA A 215 0.34 5.40 -18.16
N MET A 216 -0.26 5.32 -19.35
CA MET A 216 0.10 4.34 -20.36
C MET A 216 1.49 4.60 -20.97
N GLU A 217 1.85 5.87 -21.20
CA GLU A 217 3.18 6.24 -21.68
C GLU A 217 4.25 5.88 -20.63
N ALA A 218 3.99 6.20 -19.36
CA ALA A 218 4.87 5.88 -18.25
C ALA A 218 5.06 4.37 -18.05
N TYR A 219 3.97 3.61 -18.06
CA TYR A 219 4.01 2.15 -18.02
C TYR A 219 4.84 1.58 -19.17
N ASN A 220 4.53 1.94 -20.41
CA ASN A 220 5.22 1.39 -21.57
C ASN A 220 6.72 1.71 -21.56
N TRP A 221 7.10 2.92 -21.15
CA TRP A 221 8.50 3.31 -21.00
C TRP A 221 9.18 2.50 -19.90
N PHE A 222 8.56 2.35 -18.73
CA PHE A 222 9.15 1.64 -17.60
C PHE A 222 9.44 0.18 -17.95
N ILE A 223 8.48 -0.51 -18.58
CA ILE A 223 8.66 -1.91 -19.03
C ILE A 223 9.75 -2.02 -20.09
N ALA A 224 9.92 -1.02 -20.97
CA ALA A 224 10.94 -1.00 -22.01
C ALA A 224 12.32 -0.52 -21.53
N SER A 225 12.43 0.07 -20.33
CA SER A 225 13.65 0.69 -19.82
C SER A 225 14.82 -0.30 -19.59
N GLY A 226 14.48 -1.56 -19.36
CA GLY A 226 15.43 -2.61 -18.98
C GLY A 226 15.73 -2.68 -17.47
N MET A 227 15.11 -1.84 -16.63
CA MET A 227 15.31 -1.87 -15.16
C MET A 227 14.81 -3.17 -14.51
N ILE A 228 13.77 -3.80 -15.09
CA ILE A 228 13.38 -5.18 -14.73
C ILE A 228 14.42 -6.13 -15.35
N ASN A 229 15.25 -6.74 -14.51
CA ASN A 229 16.31 -7.63 -14.98
C ASN A 229 15.81 -9.05 -15.27
N SER A 230 16.71 -9.92 -15.73
CA SER A 230 16.41 -11.32 -16.09
C SER A 230 15.90 -12.21 -14.94
N LYS A 231 15.90 -11.71 -13.70
CA LYS A 231 15.36 -12.40 -12.52
C LYS A 231 14.05 -11.77 -12.05
N ASP A 232 13.45 -10.89 -12.85
CA ASP A 232 12.24 -10.14 -12.52
C ASP A 232 12.40 -9.25 -11.26
N ILE A 233 13.63 -8.81 -10.99
CA ILE A 233 13.96 -7.83 -9.95
C ILE A 233 14.23 -6.48 -10.61
N ILE A 234 13.69 -5.43 -10.03
CA ILE A 234 13.88 -4.05 -10.48
C ILE A 234 15.14 -3.48 -9.86
N ASN A 235 16.13 -3.17 -10.70
CA ASN A 235 17.34 -2.46 -10.31
C ASN A 235 17.08 -0.96 -10.13
N ASP A 236 17.93 -0.29 -9.36
CA ASP A 236 17.74 1.09 -8.90
C ASP A 236 17.54 2.16 -10.00
N GLY A 237 18.06 1.95 -11.21
CA GLY A 237 17.93 2.97 -12.24
C GLY A 237 18.65 2.69 -13.55
N LEU A 238 18.80 3.76 -14.33
CA LEU A 238 19.48 3.75 -15.62
C LEU A 238 20.83 4.48 -15.56
N ASN A 239 21.80 3.98 -16.33
CA ASN A 239 22.95 4.76 -16.71
C ASN A 239 22.53 5.76 -17.81
N PHE A 240 22.18 6.98 -17.39
CA PHE A 240 21.73 8.05 -18.29
C PHE A 240 22.87 8.74 -19.06
N GLN A 241 24.13 8.38 -18.79
CA GLN A 241 25.30 8.93 -19.47
C GLN A 241 25.64 8.21 -20.77
N VAL A 242 24.94 7.12 -21.09
CA VAL A 242 25.10 6.36 -22.34
C VAL A 242 23.83 6.42 -23.20
N SER A 243 23.97 6.22 -24.51
CA SER A 243 22.86 6.25 -25.47
C SER A 243 22.87 4.98 -26.34
N PRO A 244 21.78 4.19 -26.38
CA PRO A 244 20.58 4.32 -25.52
C PRO A 244 20.92 4.12 -24.03
N CYS A 245 20.11 4.69 -23.14
CA CYS A 245 20.23 4.41 -21.70
C CYS A 245 20.06 2.91 -21.46
N VAL A 246 20.79 2.39 -20.48
CA VAL A 246 20.73 0.97 -20.09
C VAL A 246 20.60 0.86 -18.58
N ASN A 247 20.05 -0.25 -18.12
CA ASN A 247 20.01 -0.59 -16.70
C ASN A 247 21.41 -0.46 -16.08
N ASN A 248 21.49 0.23 -14.93
CA ASN A 248 22.74 0.44 -14.22
C ASN A 248 23.26 -0.84 -13.52
N GLY A 249 22.42 -1.87 -13.38
CA GLY A 249 22.74 -3.14 -12.72
C GLY A 249 22.98 -3.01 -11.21
N ALA A 250 22.62 -1.88 -10.60
CA ALA A 250 22.77 -1.61 -9.18
C ALA A 250 21.81 -2.46 -8.33
N GLU A 251 22.04 -2.51 -7.02
CA GLU A 251 21.19 -3.25 -6.08
C GLU A 251 19.70 -2.89 -6.25
N GLY A 252 18.83 -3.89 -6.12
CA GLY A 252 17.39 -3.66 -6.06
C GLY A 252 16.96 -3.45 -4.62
N TRP A 253 15.99 -2.58 -4.40
CA TRP A 253 15.42 -2.31 -3.08
C TRP A 253 13.96 -2.76 -3.02
N THR A 254 13.48 -3.18 -1.85
CA THR A 254 12.13 -3.78 -1.72
C THR A 254 11.02 -2.82 -2.19
N TYR A 255 11.13 -1.51 -1.92
CA TYR A 255 10.14 -0.51 -2.31
C TYR A 255 9.94 -0.42 -3.84
N ASN A 256 11.00 -0.54 -4.65
CA ASN A 256 10.94 -0.59 -6.11
C ASN A 256 10.19 -1.85 -6.59
N GLN A 257 10.22 -2.92 -5.78
CA GLN A 257 9.46 -4.12 -6.11
C GLN A 257 7.97 -3.97 -5.76
N GLY A 258 7.64 -3.06 -4.85
CA GLY A 258 6.29 -2.86 -4.32
C GLY A 258 5.49 -1.83 -5.10
N VAL A 259 6.02 -0.62 -5.30
CA VAL A 259 5.25 0.53 -5.84
C VAL A 259 4.62 0.22 -7.20
N ILE A 260 5.37 -0.47 -8.08
CA ILE A 260 4.87 -0.88 -9.39
C ILE A 260 3.63 -1.80 -9.31
N LEU A 261 3.53 -2.65 -8.28
CA LEU A 261 2.43 -3.61 -8.14
C LEU A 261 1.09 -2.91 -7.99
N SER A 262 1.05 -1.81 -7.23
CA SER A 262 -0.16 -0.99 -7.10
C SER A 262 -0.57 -0.33 -8.42
N GLY A 263 0.40 0.17 -9.20
CA GLY A 263 0.13 0.74 -10.52
C GLY A 263 -0.44 -0.31 -11.49
N LEU A 264 0.13 -1.52 -11.49
CA LEU A 264 -0.35 -2.64 -12.30
C LEU A 264 -1.75 -3.12 -11.88
N ALA A 265 -2.03 -3.15 -10.57
CA ALA A 265 -3.36 -3.47 -10.05
C ALA A 265 -4.41 -2.43 -10.48
N GLU A 266 -4.06 -1.15 -10.48
CA GLU A 266 -4.93 -0.06 -10.95
C GLU A 266 -5.17 -0.11 -12.47
N LEU A 267 -4.17 -0.48 -13.27
CA LEU A 267 -4.35 -0.73 -14.71
C LEU A 267 -5.22 -1.95 -14.98
N THR A 268 -5.01 -3.05 -14.23
CA THR A 268 -5.86 -4.24 -14.33
C THR A 268 -7.31 -3.87 -14.11
N TRP A 269 -7.59 -3.11 -13.04
CA TRP A 269 -8.94 -2.69 -12.71
C TRP A 269 -9.57 -1.77 -13.77
N SER A 270 -8.84 -0.74 -14.24
CA SER A 270 -9.42 0.26 -15.14
C SER A 270 -9.56 -0.24 -16.59
N THR A 271 -8.74 -1.20 -17.00
CA THR A 271 -8.73 -1.71 -18.39
C THR A 271 -9.36 -3.08 -18.55
N GLY A 272 -9.39 -3.90 -17.50
CA GLY A 272 -9.77 -5.31 -17.56
C GLY A 272 -8.77 -6.22 -18.30
N ASP A 273 -7.59 -5.71 -18.70
CA ASP A 273 -6.57 -6.49 -19.41
C ASP A 273 -5.74 -7.32 -18.41
N PRO A 274 -5.76 -8.67 -18.50
CA PRO A 274 -5.11 -9.53 -17.52
C PRO A 274 -3.59 -9.44 -17.52
N LYS A 275 -2.96 -8.92 -18.59
CA LYS A 275 -1.49 -8.87 -18.68
C LYS A 275 -0.84 -8.05 -17.56
N TYR A 276 -1.53 -7.03 -17.04
CA TYR A 276 -1.00 -6.18 -15.98
C TYR A 276 -0.96 -6.95 -14.66
N ASN A 277 -2.01 -7.73 -14.37
CA ASN A 277 -2.05 -8.64 -13.22
C ASN A 277 -1.03 -9.77 -13.36
N ASP A 278 -0.89 -10.36 -14.54
CA ASP A 278 0.10 -11.43 -14.78
C ASP A 278 1.52 -10.93 -14.53
N LEU A 279 1.83 -9.70 -14.94
CA LEU A 279 3.10 -9.05 -14.63
C LEU A 279 3.24 -8.78 -13.13
N ALA A 280 2.21 -8.24 -12.46
CA ALA A 280 2.25 -8.01 -11.02
C ALA A 280 2.51 -9.30 -10.24
N ASN A 281 1.86 -10.41 -10.62
CA ASN A 281 2.06 -11.73 -10.04
C ASN A 281 3.50 -12.21 -10.21
N THR A 282 4.07 -12.03 -11.41
CA THR A 282 5.45 -12.41 -11.72
C THR A 282 6.43 -11.64 -10.85
N LEU A 283 6.32 -10.30 -10.81
CA LEU A 283 7.22 -9.43 -10.04
C LEU A 283 7.09 -9.67 -8.53
N ALA A 284 5.88 -9.80 -8.00
CA ALA A 284 5.64 -10.07 -6.58
C ALA A 284 6.20 -11.44 -6.17
N THR A 285 6.05 -12.47 -7.01
CA THR A 285 6.59 -13.80 -6.72
C THR A 285 8.12 -13.79 -6.73
N ALA A 286 8.73 -13.14 -7.72
CA ALA A 286 10.18 -13.06 -7.85
C ALA A 286 10.82 -12.27 -6.71
N SER A 287 10.27 -11.10 -6.38
CA SER A 287 10.77 -10.27 -5.29
C SER A 287 10.57 -10.92 -3.92
N MET A 288 9.42 -11.55 -3.65
CA MET A 288 9.23 -12.31 -2.40
C MET A 288 10.24 -13.46 -2.27
N ALA A 289 10.47 -14.22 -3.35
CA ALA A 289 11.48 -15.27 -3.36
C ALA A 289 12.92 -14.75 -3.21
N HIS A 290 13.17 -13.47 -3.50
CA HIS A 290 14.47 -12.83 -3.37
C HIS A 290 14.70 -12.29 -1.95
N TYR A 291 13.80 -11.44 -1.46
CA TYR A 291 13.96 -10.70 -0.21
C TYR A 291 13.37 -11.40 1.03
N ALA A 292 12.54 -12.42 0.84
CA ALA A 292 11.96 -13.24 1.91
C ALA A 292 12.34 -14.73 1.75
N ASN A 293 13.56 -14.99 1.27
CA ASN A 293 14.08 -16.34 1.03
C ASN A 293 14.46 -17.08 2.32
N ASN A 294 13.49 -17.31 3.18
CA ASN A 294 13.61 -18.09 4.41
C ASN A 294 12.31 -18.86 4.66
N SER A 295 12.38 -19.90 5.50
CA SER A 295 11.23 -20.78 5.75
C SER A 295 10.04 -20.09 6.43
N ALA A 296 10.24 -18.91 7.02
CA ALA A 296 9.21 -18.13 7.68
C ALA A 296 8.65 -17.01 6.79
N LEU A 297 9.19 -16.82 5.58
CA LEU A 297 8.82 -15.74 4.64
C LEU A 297 9.00 -14.32 5.22
N ILE A 298 9.96 -14.15 6.13
CA ILE A 298 10.24 -12.84 6.74
C ILE A 298 11.03 -11.98 5.76
N LEU A 299 10.54 -10.76 5.53
CA LEU A 299 11.13 -9.82 4.59
C LEU A 299 12.35 -9.12 5.20
N HIS A 300 13.45 -9.12 4.44
CA HIS A 300 14.70 -8.46 4.81
C HIS A 300 15.12 -7.43 3.76
N GLU A 301 15.57 -6.26 4.22
CA GLU A 301 16.34 -5.35 3.37
C GLU A 301 17.77 -5.87 3.15
N PRO A 302 18.38 -5.61 1.98
CA PRO A 302 19.80 -5.93 1.73
C PRO A 302 20.77 -5.31 2.75
N CYS A 303 20.41 -4.17 3.34
CA CYS A 303 21.24 -3.44 4.30
C CYS A 303 21.10 -3.93 5.75
N GLU A 304 20.16 -4.84 6.06
CA GLU A 304 19.93 -5.27 7.44
C GLU A 304 21.20 -5.89 8.07
N PRO A 305 21.49 -5.60 9.35
CA PRO A 305 20.73 -4.76 10.29
C PRO A 305 21.15 -3.28 10.32
N ASN A 306 21.90 -2.78 9.33
CA ASN A 306 22.56 -1.46 9.35
C ASN A 306 22.04 -0.53 8.27
N CYS A 307 20.73 -0.54 8.01
CA CYS A 307 20.08 0.38 7.09
C CYS A 307 20.14 1.81 7.62
N ASP A 308 20.21 2.79 6.72
CA ASP A 308 20.04 4.19 7.09
C ASP A 308 18.54 4.52 7.29
N SER A 309 18.23 5.80 7.52
CA SER A 309 16.86 6.26 7.74
C SER A 309 15.94 5.92 6.57
N ASP A 310 16.36 6.19 5.34
CA ASP A 310 15.51 5.98 4.16
C ASP A 310 15.27 4.49 3.93
N LEU A 311 16.35 3.70 3.90
CA LEU A 311 16.31 2.27 3.62
C LEU A 311 15.48 1.50 4.66
N SER A 312 15.42 1.99 5.91
CA SER A 312 14.66 1.35 6.98
C SER A 312 13.13 1.37 6.77
N GLN A 313 12.62 2.26 5.92
CA GLN A 313 11.19 2.36 5.63
C GLN A 313 10.72 1.45 4.47
N PHE A 314 11.65 0.96 3.64
CA PHE A 314 11.34 0.41 2.32
C PHE A 314 10.48 -0.86 2.36
N LYS A 315 10.79 -1.82 3.23
CA LYS A 315 10.04 -3.08 3.29
C LYS A 315 8.59 -2.95 3.73
N GLY A 316 8.25 -1.93 4.52
CA GLY A 316 6.86 -1.58 4.80
C GLY A 316 6.13 -1.14 3.53
N ILE A 317 6.77 -0.29 2.72
CA ILE A 317 6.26 0.12 1.41
C ILE A 317 6.04 -1.11 0.49
N TYR A 318 6.93 -2.08 0.51
CA TYR A 318 6.68 -3.33 -0.21
C TYR A 318 5.44 -4.07 0.33
N GLY A 319 5.36 -4.28 1.66
CA GLY A 319 4.26 -4.97 2.31
C GLY A 319 2.89 -4.35 2.02
N ARG A 320 2.75 -3.02 2.12
CA ARG A 320 1.49 -2.33 1.80
C ARG A 320 1.05 -2.53 0.34
N ASN A 321 2.01 -2.61 -0.59
CA ASN A 321 1.68 -2.79 -2.01
C ASN A 321 1.28 -4.23 -2.32
N ILE A 322 1.83 -5.22 -1.62
CA ILE A 322 1.33 -6.61 -1.66
C ILE A 322 -0.10 -6.68 -1.13
N GLN A 323 -0.39 -6.02 0.00
CA GLN A 323 -1.76 -5.93 0.51
C GLN A 323 -2.70 -5.25 -0.49
N PHE A 324 -2.27 -4.16 -1.10
CA PHE A 324 -3.07 -3.47 -2.11
C PHE A 324 -3.37 -4.39 -3.29
N LEU A 325 -2.39 -5.14 -3.80
CA LEU A 325 -2.59 -6.12 -4.88
C LEU A 325 -3.62 -7.19 -4.48
N VAL A 326 -3.51 -7.78 -3.29
CA VAL A 326 -4.44 -8.82 -2.78
C VAL A 326 -5.89 -8.36 -2.75
N ASN A 327 -6.11 -7.09 -2.41
CA ASN A 327 -7.45 -6.50 -2.26
C ASN A 327 -7.98 -5.85 -3.54
N ARG A 328 -7.09 -5.39 -4.43
CA ARG A 328 -7.46 -4.63 -5.63
C ARG A 328 -7.59 -5.49 -6.89
N ALA A 329 -6.79 -6.54 -7.03
CA ALA A 329 -6.76 -7.35 -8.24
C ALA A 329 -7.91 -8.37 -8.27
N ASP A 330 -8.88 -8.13 -9.15
CA ASP A 330 -10.07 -8.98 -9.31
C ASP A 330 -9.77 -10.38 -9.93
N ILE A 331 -8.55 -10.57 -10.45
CA ILE A 331 -8.13 -11.78 -11.18
C ILE A 331 -6.85 -12.41 -10.60
N LEU A 332 -6.61 -12.21 -9.30
CA LEU A 332 -5.50 -12.86 -8.59
C LEU A 332 -5.79 -14.36 -8.39
N PRO A 333 -4.92 -15.29 -8.84
CA PRO A 333 -5.10 -16.73 -8.61
C PRO A 333 -5.23 -17.06 -7.12
N ALA A 334 -6.11 -18.00 -6.78
CA ALA A 334 -6.47 -18.27 -5.39
C ALA A 334 -5.29 -18.78 -4.54
N ASP A 335 -4.42 -19.62 -5.12
CA ASP A 335 -3.20 -20.11 -4.49
C ASP A 335 -2.19 -18.98 -4.23
N LEU A 336 -2.01 -18.10 -5.22
CA LEU A 336 -1.12 -16.94 -5.08
C LEU A 336 -1.66 -15.93 -4.06
N LYS A 337 -2.98 -15.69 -4.07
CA LYS A 337 -3.65 -14.88 -3.06
C LYS A 337 -3.42 -15.43 -1.65
N SER A 338 -3.60 -16.74 -1.45
CA SER A 338 -3.31 -17.37 -0.16
C SER A 338 -1.84 -17.22 0.24
N HIS A 339 -0.90 -17.34 -0.69
CA HIS A 339 0.52 -17.16 -0.42
C HIS A 339 0.87 -15.74 -0.01
N PHE A 340 0.30 -14.73 -0.68
CA PHE A 340 0.51 -13.32 -0.31
C PHE A 340 -0.11 -12.97 1.06
N ILE A 341 -1.27 -13.54 1.39
CA ILE A 341 -1.88 -13.40 2.71
C ILE A 341 -0.99 -14.04 3.78
N GLU A 342 -0.48 -15.25 3.54
CA GLU A 342 0.44 -15.94 4.46
C GLU A 342 1.72 -15.12 4.68
N PHE A 343 2.30 -14.56 3.61
CA PHE A 343 3.45 -13.66 3.70
C PHE A 343 3.19 -12.46 4.62
N LEU A 344 2.08 -11.75 4.42
CA LEU A 344 1.71 -10.58 5.25
C LEU A 344 1.50 -10.98 6.71
N GLN A 345 0.77 -12.08 6.95
CA GLN A 345 0.49 -12.59 8.29
C GLN A 345 1.77 -13.04 9.01
N ASN A 346 2.70 -13.71 8.32
CA ASN A 346 3.96 -14.16 8.91
C ASN A 346 4.82 -12.97 9.34
N ASN A 347 4.97 -11.95 8.49
CA ASN A 347 5.72 -10.75 8.85
C ASN A 347 5.07 -10.02 10.04
N ALA A 348 3.75 -9.82 10.03
CA ALA A 348 3.05 -9.20 11.16
C ALA A 348 3.19 -9.99 12.47
N ASN A 349 3.14 -11.33 12.41
CA ASN A 349 3.35 -12.19 13.56
C ASN A 349 4.76 -12.05 14.12
N ASP A 350 5.77 -12.06 13.25
CA ASP A 350 7.18 -12.04 13.64
C ASP A 350 7.58 -10.69 14.20
N ILE A 351 7.13 -9.59 13.56
CA ILE A 351 7.26 -8.22 14.09
C ILE A 351 6.73 -8.16 15.52
N TRP A 352 5.48 -8.62 15.73
CA TRP A 352 4.83 -8.49 17.03
C TRP A 352 5.47 -9.37 18.11
N ALA A 353 5.99 -10.54 17.73
CA ALA A 353 6.58 -11.50 18.64
C ALA A 353 8.05 -11.20 18.98
N ASN A 354 8.84 -10.77 17.99
CA ASN A 354 10.29 -10.80 18.04
C ASN A 354 10.93 -9.41 17.86
N ASP A 355 10.26 -8.46 17.22
CA ASP A 355 10.76 -7.11 16.94
C ASP A 355 9.95 -6.03 17.68
N LYS A 356 9.33 -6.39 18.81
CA LYS A 356 8.54 -5.49 19.64
C LYS A 356 9.27 -5.11 20.92
N GLY A 357 9.75 -3.87 20.96
CA GLY A 357 10.39 -3.24 22.10
C GLY A 357 9.42 -2.74 23.19
N VAL A 358 9.96 -1.90 24.07
CA VAL A 358 9.18 -1.22 25.12
C VAL A 358 8.16 -0.29 24.46
N ASN A 359 6.97 -0.12 25.07
CA ASN A 359 5.88 0.73 24.56
C ASN A 359 5.38 0.38 23.14
N ASN A 360 5.63 -0.84 22.66
CA ASN A 360 5.30 -1.26 21.29
C ASN A 360 6.07 -0.49 20.21
N GLN A 361 7.30 -0.10 20.53
CA GLN A 361 8.30 0.26 19.54
C GLN A 361 8.60 -0.95 18.64
N LEU A 362 8.63 -0.72 17.34
CA LEU A 362 8.87 -1.71 16.30
C LEU A 362 10.13 -1.33 15.54
N GLY A 363 11.03 -2.29 15.36
CA GLY A 363 12.38 -2.08 14.87
C GLY A 363 12.54 -2.33 13.38
N LEU A 364 13.81 -2.36 12.98
CA LEU A 364 14.20 -2.69 11.62
C LEU A 364 14.19 -4.21 11.40
N VAL A 365 14.69 -5.00 12.35
CA VAL A 365 14.94 -6.43 12.15
C VAL A 365 13.71 -7.22 12.57
N TRP A 366 12.78 -7.44 11.63
CA TRP A 366 11.50 -8.12 11.91
C TRP A 366 11.65 -9.57 12.41
N SER A 367 12.79 -10.21 12.11
CA SER A 367 13.20 -11.50 12.68
C SER A 367 13.67 -11.44 14.14
N GLY A 368 13.72 -10.24 14.70
CA GLY A 368 14.08 -9.93 16.08
C GLY A 368 15.52 -9.44 16.27
N GLU A 369 15.66 -8.51 17.22
CA GLU A 369 16.93 -8.00 17.73
C GLU A 369 16.89 -7.82 19.25
N ALA A 370 18.07 -7.77 19.90
CA ALA A 370 18.14 -7.74 21.36
C ALA A 370 17.63 -6.41 21.97
N ASN A 371 17.76 -5.30 21.25
CA ASN A 371 17.38 -3.97 21.71
C ASN A 371 16.66 -3.22 20.58
N VAL A 372 15.35 -3.38 20.52
CA VAL A 372 14.51 -2.66 19.56
C VAL A 372 14.38 -1.21 19.98
N VAL A 373 14.82 -0.30 19.12
CA VAL A 373 14.59 1.15 19.24
C VAL A 373 13.92 1.62 17.95
N ALA A 374 12.72 2.17 18.08
CA ALA A 374 11.98 2.67 16.93
C ALA A 374 12.45 4.07 16.51
N THR A 375 12.52 4.26 15.19
CA THR A 375 12.51 5.57 14.53
C THR A 375 11.15 5.75 13.85
N VAL A 376 10.87 6.92 13.28
CA VAL A 376 9.65 7.12 12.48
C VAL A 376 9.58 6.11 11.33
N GLU A 377 10.72 5.78 10.72
CA GLU A 377 10.85 4.92 9.55
C GLU A 377 10.62 3.46 9.92
N THR A 378 11.29 2.94 10.96
CA THR A 378 11.11 1.55 11.37
C THR A 378 9.71 1.30 11.93
N GLN A 379 9.18 2.22 12.75
CA GLN A 379 7.83 2.10 13.31
C GLN A 379 6.78 2.04 12.21
N SER A 380 6.85 2.95 11.24
CA SER A 380 5.89 3.01 10.14
C SER A 380 6.02 1.84 9.18
N SER A 381 7.25 1.39 8.91
CA SER A 381 7.54 0.22 8.09
C SER A 381 6.91 -1.04 8.65
N ALA A 382 7.11 -1.30 9.95
CA ALA A 382 6.51 -2.43 10.64
C ALA A 382 4.98 -2.33 10.70
N LEU A 383 4.44 -1.11 10.89
CA LEU A 383 3.00 -0.87 10.88
C LEU A 383 2.36 -1.14 9.52
N ASP A 384 3.02 -0.87 8.40
CA ASP A 384 2.50 -1.26 7.07
C ASP A 384 2.26 -2.76 6.97
N ALA A 385 3.18 -3.59 7.50
CA ALA A 385 3.02 -5.03 7.49
C ALA A 385 1.88 -5.48 8.41
N ILE A 386 1.76 -4.91 9.61
CA ILE A 386 0.69 -5.23 10.58
C ILE A 386 -0.68 -4.81 10.04
N VAL A 387 -0.81 -3.57 9.55
CA VAL A 387 -2.03 -3.07 8.90
C VAL A 387 -2.33 -3.89 7.66
N GLY A 388 -1.30 -4.25 6.89
CA GLY A 388 -1.39 -5.12 5.73
C GLY A 388 -2.03 -6.47 6.06
N ALA A 389 -1.52 -7.14 7.09
CA ALA A 389 -2.07 -8.40 7.59
C ALA A 389 -3.51 -8.25 8.11
N ALA A 390 -3.80 -7.17 8.85
CA ALA A 390 -5.15 -6.89 9.34
C ALA A 390 -6.16 -6.71 8.20
N ALA A 391 -5.77 -6.02 7.12
CA ALA A 391 -6.64 -5.72 5.99
C ALA A 391 -6.93 -6.91 5.07
N VAL A 392 -6.20 -8.03 5.20
CA VAL A 392 -6.39 -9.24 4.38
C VAL A 392 -6.84 -10.47 5.20
N SER A 393 -7.05 -10.29 6.51
CA SER A 393 -7.45 -11.36 7.44
C SER A 393 -8.93 -11.32 7.78
#